data_AF-A0A972ZM25-F1
#
_entry.id   AF-A0A972ZM25-F1
#
_cell.length_a   1.000
_cell.length_b   1.000
_cell.length_c   1.000
_cell.angle_alpha   90.00
_cell.angle_beta   90.00
_cell.angle_gamma   90.00
#
_symmetry.space_group_name_H-M   'P 1'
#
loop_
_entity.id
_entity.type
_entity.pdbx_description
1 polymer ?
#
loop_
_entity_poly.entity_id
_entity_poly.type
_entity_poly.pdbx_seq_one_letter_code
_entity_poly.pdbx_strand_id
1 'polypeptide(L)'
;PRPVPQATLRRLLDIARHAPSGSNIQPWRVHVLTGASLTAYSEALIAAARNNEPRDMEYQYYAPEWREPFLARRRACGFGLYSAMGIERGDTQARREAFERNYLFFGAPAGFLLWIPSDLEHGSWLDYGTFIQSISLTAQNYGLATIAQGALGEYPHVAHEMFHMGNDYTLIGGMSIGWPDPDAPVNSFQSDRIEVDEFVTWLD
;
A
#
# COMPACT_ATOMS: atom_id res chain seq x y z
N PRO A 1 0.33 -15.53 -12.67
CA PRO A 1 -0.17 -15.67 -11.27
C PRO A 1 -1.64 -16.12 -11.31
N ARG A 2 -2.11 -16.91 -10.33
CA ARG A 2 -3.52 -17.32 -10.22
C ARG A 2 -4.39 -16.07 -10.05
N PRO A 3 -5.37 -15.78 -10.94
CA PRO A 3 -6.24 -14.62 -10.78
C PRO A 3 -7.08 -14.69 -9.50
N VAL A 4 -7.43 -13.54 -8.93
CA VAL A 4 -8.47 -13.45 -7.90
C VAL A 4 -9.81 -13.23 -8.60
N PRO A 5 -10.84 -14.06 -8.37
CA PRO A 5 -12.15 -13.86 -8.99
C PRO A 5 -12.74 -12.49 -8.62
N GLN A 6 -13.33 -11.80 -9.60
CA GLN A 6 -13.98 -10.50 -9.36
C GLN A 6 -15.07 -10.58 -8.28
N ALA A 7 -15.79 -11.71 -8.20
CA ALA A 7 -16.77 -11.94 -7.14
C ALA A 7 -16.14 -11.90 -5.73
N THR A 8 -14.93 -12.44 -5.59
CA THR A 8 -14.16 -12.39 -4.33
C THR A 8 -13.73 -10.97 -4.00
N LEU A 9 -13.17 -10.23 -4.97
CA LEU A 9 -12.78 -8.82 -4.77
C LEU A 9 -13.99 -7.96 -4.38
N ARG A 10 -15.12 -8.15 -5.07
CA ARG A 10 -16.38 -7.45 -4.75
C ARG A 10 -16.85 -7.79 -3.34
N ARG A 11 -16.81 -9.07 -2.95
CA ARG A 11 -17.25 -9.48 -1.61
C ARG A 11 -16.36 -8.92 -0.51
N LEU A 12 -15.05 -8.86 -0.76
CA LEU A 12 -14.10 -8.25 0.16
C LEU A 12 -14.39 -6.75 0.37
N LEU A 13 -14.64 -6.00 -0.71
CA LEU A 13 -14.99 -4.58 -0.63
C LEU A 13 -16.37 -4.37 0.00
N ASP A 14 -17.33 -5.24 -0.28
CA ASP A 14 -18.66 -5.24 0.32
C ASP A 14 -18.63 -5.44 1.84
N ILE A 15 -17.69 -6.23 2.35
CA ILE A 15 -17.44 -6.37 3.79
C ILE A 15 -16.70 -5.13 4.32
N ALA A 16 -15.63 -4.71 3.66
CA ALA A 16 -14.80 -3.59 4.10
C ALA A 16 -15.57 -2.26 4.17
N ARG A 17 -16.62 -2.07 3.37
CA ARG A 17 -17.45 -0.85 3.39
C ARG A 17 -18.17 -0.61 4.74
N HIS A 18 -18.19 -1.61 5.61
CA HIS A 18 -18.73 -1.50 6.97
C HIS A 18 -17.71 -0.93 7.98
N ALA A 19 -16.51 -0.56 7.52
CA ALA A 19 -15.57 0.21 8.33
C ALA A 19 -16.24 1.51 8.86
N PRO A 20 -15.96 1.91 10.10
CA PRO A 20 -16.52 3.15 10.64
C PRO A 20 -15.94 4.37 9.91
N SER A 21 -16.69 5.45 9.88
CA SER A 21 -16.20 6.77 9.49
C SER A 21 -16.88 7.86 10.31
N GLY A 22 -16.20 8.99 10.50
CA GLY A 22 -16.77 10.15 11.19
C GLY A 22 -18.10 10.54 10.55
N SER A 23 -19.18 10.58 11.34
CA SER A 23 -20.54 10.85 10.85
C SER A 23 -20.99 9.98 9.66
N ASN A 24 -20.39 8.79 9.48
CA ASN A 24 -20.66 7.86 8.39
C ASN A 24 -20.44 8.44 6.97
N ILE A 25 -19.48 9.37 6.80
CA ILE A 25 -19.22 10.03 5.52
C ILE A 25 -18.62 9.10 4.44
N GLN A 26 -17.99 7.99 4.84
CA GLN A 26 -17.50 6.93 3.95
C GLN A 26 -16.63 7.48 2.79
N PRO A 27 -15.46 8.08 3.08
CA PRO A 27 -14.73 8.91 2.11
C PRO A 27 -14.00 8.10 1.02
N TRP A 28 -14.15 6.77 1.02
CA TRP A 28 -13.37 5.87 0.19
C TRP A 28 -13.86 5.77 -1.25
N ARG A 29 -12.92 5.96 -2.18
CA ARG A 29 -13.06 5.64 -3.60
C ARG A 29 -11.93 4.72 -4.05
N VAL A 30 -12.26 3.62 -4.71
CA VAL A 30 -11.30 2.57 -5.07
C VAL A 30 -11.36 2.27 -6.57
N HIS A 31 -10.22 2.30 -7.24
CA HIS A 31 -10.07 1.67 -8.56
C HIS A 31 -9.49 0.26 -8.40
N VAL A 32 -10.18 -0.75 -8.92
CA VAL A 32 -9.72 -2.14 -8.93
C VAL A 32 -9.05 -2.45 -10.26
N LEU A 33 -7.76 -2.73 -10.21
CA LEU A 33 -6.93 -3.06 -11.36
C LEU A 33 -6.70 -4.57 -11.44
N THR A 34 -6.94 -5.15 -12.62
CA THR A 34 -6.65 -6.56 -12.94
C THR A 34 -6.27 -6.67 -14.41
N GLY A 35 -5.55 -7.73 -14.80
CA GLY A 35 -5.21 -7.97 -16.21
C GLY A 35 -4.56 -6.76 -16.87
N ALA A 36 -5.14 -6.30 -17.98
CA ALA A 36 -4.58 -5.22 -18.79
C ALA A 36 -4.41 -3.88 -18.03
N SER A 37 -5.35 -3.50 -17.16
CA SER A 37 -5.24 -2.22 -16.45
C SER A 37 -4.13 -2.25 -15.39
N LEU A 38 -3.94 -3.40 -14.74
CA LEU A 38 -2.85 -3.60 -13.79
C LEU A 38 -1.49 -3.57 -14.50
N THR A 39 -1.36 -4.28 -15.63
CA THR A 39 -0.16 -4.29 -16.45
C THR A 39 0.19 -2.88 -16.95
N ALA A 40 -0.78 -2.18 -17.56
CA ALA A 40 -0.55 -0.84 -18.10
C ALA A 40 -0.12 0.15 -17.01
N TYR A 41 -0.76 0.13 -15.84
CA TYR A 41 -0.40 1.03 -14.75
C TYR A 41 0.99 0.70 -14.19
N SER A 42 1.31 -0.58 -14.05
CA SER A 42 2.65 -1.02 -13.61
C SER A 42 3.75 -0.57 -14.59
N GLU A 43 3.51 -0.73 -15.89
CA GLU A 43 4.44 -0.30 -16.95
C GLU A 43 4.63 1.22 -16.94
N ALA A 44 3.56 1.99 -16.75
CA ALA A 44 3.62 3.44 -16.67
C ALA A 44 4.43 3.93 -15.44
N LEU A 45 4.21 3.35 -14.26
CA LEU A 45 4.99 3.69 -13.05
C LEU A 45 6.48 3.33 -13.22
N ILE A 46 6.78 2.18 -13.84
CA ILE A 46 8.16 1.78 -14.14
C ILE A 46 8.79 2.73 -15.15
N ALA A 47 8.06 3.17 -16.17
CA ALA A 47 8.54 4.13 -17.15
C ALA A 47 8.89 5.48 -16.48
N ALA A 48 7.98 6.02 -15.67
CA ALA A 48 8.20 7.26 -14.91
C ALA A 48 9.44 7.17 -14.02
N ALA A 49 9.57 6.06 -13.28
CA ALA A 49 10.74 5.81 -12.44
C ALA A 49 12.05 5.73 -13.23
N ARG A 50 12.07 5.03 -14.37
CA ARG A 50 13.26 4.89 -15.22
C ARG A 50 13.63 6.19 -15.93
N ASN A 51 12.65 7.05 -16.20
CA ASN A 51 12.86 8.39 -16.72
C ASN A 51 13.36 9.37 -15.66
N ASN A 52 13.50 8.95 -14.40
CA ASN A 52 13.84 9.79 -13.26
C ASN A 52 12.85 10.96 -13.07
N GLU A 53 11.58 10.73 -13.37
CA GLU A 53 10.53 11.68 -13.04
C GLU A 53 10.45 11.87 -11.51
N PRO A 54 10.08 13.07 -11.05
CA PRO A 54 10.03 13.36 -9.63
C PRO A 54 8.94 12.53 -8.94
N ARG A 55 9.25 12.06 -7.73
CA ARG A 55 8.32 11.32 -6.87
C ARG A 55 7.51 12.32 -6.05
N ASP A 56 6.45 12.83 -6.65
CA ASP A 56 5.67 13.93 -6.12
C ASP A 56 4.34 13.43 -5.57
N MET A 57 4.38 12.68 -4.45
CA MET A 57 3.17 12.36 -3.71
C MET A 57 2.39 13.64 -3.38
N GLU A 58 1.07 13.59 -3.49
CA GLU A 58 0.18 14.74 -3.27
C GLU A 58 0.08 15.17 -1.80
N TYR A 59 0.71 14.41 -0.91
CA TYR A 59 0.72 14.64 0.52
C TYR A 59 2.00 14.11 1.17
N GLN A 60 2.32 14.61 2.36
CA GLN A 60 3.49 14.16 3.12
C GLN A 60 3.18 12.86 3.86
N TYR A 61 3.42 11.70 3.22
CA TYR A 61 3.22 10.39 3.86
C TYR A 61 4.16 10.18 5.07
N TYR A 62 5.41 10.60 4.94
CA TYR A 62 6.41 10.48 5.99
C TYR A 62 6.80 11.84 6.55
N ALA A 63 7.20 11.84 7.83
CA ALA A 63 7.80 13.00 8.44
C ALA A 63 9.06 13.45 7.65
N PRO A 64 9.27 14.76 7.47
CA PRO A 64 10.45 15.28 6.77
C PRO A 64 11.76 14.93 7.51
N GLU A 65 11.69 14.84 8.85
CA GLU A 65 12.82 14.47 9.70
C GLU A 65 12.48 13.24 10.56
N TRP A 66 13.40 12.27 10.57
CA TRP A 66 13.26 11.07 11.37
C TRP A 66 13.97 11.21 12.71
N ARG A 67 13.24 10.93 13.79
CA ARG A 67 13.78 10.86 15.16
C ARG A 67 13.61 9.47 15.76
N GLU A 68 14.32 9.21 16.85
CA GLU A 68 14.06 8.02 17.65
C GLU A 68 12.71 8.14 18.40
N PRO A 69 12.01 7.00 18.64
CA PRO A 69 12.36 5.62 18.28
C PRO A 69 11.97 5.20 16.84
N PHE A 70 11.41 6.11 16.04
CA PHE A 70 10.86 5.77 14.71
C PHE A 70 11.94 5.44 13.68
N LEU A 71 13.08 6.13 13.74
CA LEU A 71 14.22 5.87 12.85
C LEU A 71 14.75 4.44 13.04
N ALA A 72 14.93 3.98 14.28
CA ALA A 72 15.33 2.60 14.58
C ALA A 72 14.32 1.59 14.03
N ARG A 73 13.02 1.79 14.28
CA ARG A 73 11.94 0.89 13.80
C ARG A 73 11.94 0.79 12.26
N ARG A 74 12.05 1.92 11.56
CA ARG A 74 12.15 1.97 10.09
C ARG A 74 13.38 1.21 9.58
N ARG A 75 14.54 1.39 10.22
CA ARG A 75 15.79 0.70 9.85
C ARG A 75 15.69 -0.81 10.07
N ALA A 76 15.18 -1.24 11.23
CA ALA A 76 14.99 -2.65 11.56
C ALA A 76 14.10 -3.35 10.53
N CYS A 77 12.95 -2.74 10.18
CA CYS A 77 12.06 -3.28 9.16
C CYS A 77 12.75 -3.40 7.79
N GLY A 78 13.47 -2.36 7.36
CA GLY A 78 14.17 -2.37 6.07
C GLY A 78 15.30 -3.41 6.02
N PHE A 79 16.10 -3.52 7.09
CA PHE A 79 17.18 -4.52 7.16
C PHE A 79 16.64 -5.94 7.19
N GLY A 80 15.60 -6.22 7.98
CA GLY A 80 14.98 -7.53 8.04
C GLY A 80 14.41 -7.95 6.69
N LEU A 81 13.72 -7.04 5.99
CA LEU A 81 13.16 -7.30 4.66
C LEU A 81 14.27 -7.63 3.63
N TYR A 82 15.33 -6.82 3.56
CA TYR A 82 16.45 -7.08 2.63
C TYR A 82 17.20 -8.36 2.99
N SER A 83 17.42 -8.62 4.28
CA SER A 83 18.08 -9.85 4.74
C SER A 83 17.30 -11.09 4.35
N ALA A 84 15.96 -11.07 4.47
CA ALA A 84 15.11 -12.18 4.06
C ALA A 84 15.18 -12.45 2.55
N MET A 85 15.45 -11.42 1.74
CA MET A 85 15.69 -11.55 0.30
C MET A 85 17.13 -11.92 -0.07
N GLY A 86 18.04 -12.05 0.91
CA GLY A 86 19.47 -12.28 0.65
C GLY A 86 20.18 -11.07 0.03
N ILE A 87 19.62 -9.87 0.18
CA ILE A 87 20.17 -8.63 -0.40
C ILE A 87 21.13 -7.98 0.58
N GLU A 88 22.40 -7.91 0.19
CA GLU A 88 23.44 -7.27 1.00
C GLU A 88 23.24 -5.77 1.15
N ARG A 89 23.82 -5.19 2.20
CA ARG A 89 23.66 -3.75 2.47
C ARG A 89 24.29 -2.85 1.40
N GLY A 90 25.38 -3.30 0.79
CA GLY A 90 26.09 -2.57 -0.26
C GLY A 90 25.48 -2.72 -1.66
N ASP A 91 24.57 -3.70 -1.86
CA ASP A 91 23.99 -3.98 -3.16
C ASP A 91 22.86 -2.99 -3.48
N THR A 92 23.28 -1.82 -3.96
CA THR A 92 22.38 -0.72 -4.30
C THR A 92 21.47 -1.08 -5.47
N GLN A 93 21.94 -1.94 -6.39
CA GLN A 93 21.16 -2.37 -7.54
C GLN A 93 20.03 -3.32 -7.12
N ALA A 94 20.34 -4.38 -6.37
CA ALA A 94 19.33 -5.32 -5.90
C ALA A 94 18.29 -4.62 -4.99
N ARG A 95 18.71 -3.63 -4.19
CA ARG A 95 17.79 -2.81 -3.39
C ARG A 95 16.85 -1.97 -4.25
N ARG A 96 17.36 -1.36 -5.34
CA ARG A 96 16.53 -0.63 -6.29
C ARG A 96 15.52 -1.56 -6.97
N GLU A 97 15.97 -2.71 -7.45
CA GLU A 97 15.11 -3.72 -8.09
C GLU A 97 14.04 -4.24 -7.12
N ALA A 98 14.40 -4.50 -5.86
CA ALA A 98 13.45 -4.87 -4.82
C ALA A 98 12.43 -3.77 -4.54
N PHE A 99 12.84 -2.50 -4.55
CA PHE A 99 11.93 -1.37 -4.41
C PHE A 99 10.98 -1.24 -5.61
N GLU A 100 11.48 -1.38 -6.84
CA GLU A 100 10.69 -1.32 -8.08
C GLU A 100 9.58 -2.38 -8.13
N ARG A 101 9.71 -3.49 -7.38
CA ARG A 101 8.62 -4.47 -7.22
C ARG A 101 7.35 -3.85 -6.65
N ASN A 102 7.42 -2.73 -5.94
CA ASN A 102 6.23 -2.00 -5.53
C ASN A 102 5.34 -1.61 -6.72
N TYR A 103 5.95 -1.07 -7.77
CA TYR A 103 5.27 -0.62 -8.99
C TYR A 103 4.68 -1.78 -9.80
N LEU A 104 5.20 -2.99 -9.59
CA LEU A 104 4.70 -4.23 -10.16
C LEU A 104 3.69 -4.94 -9.25
N PHE A 105 3.18 -4.28 -8.21
CA PHE A 105 2.28 -4.86 -7.20
C PHE A 105 2.84 -6.16 -6.60
N PHE A 106 4.17 -6.25 -6.50
CA PHE A 106 4.93 -7.44 -6.10
C PHE A 106 4.63 -8.72 -6.91
N GLY A 107 3.95 -8.61 -8.06
CA GLY A 107 3.48 -9.74 -8.86
C GLY A 107 2.06 -10.22 -8.52
N ALA A 108 1.33 -9.48 -7.69
CA ALA A 108 -0.06 -9.77 -7.35
C ALA A 108 -0.96 -9.71 -8.61
N PRO A 109 -1.99 -10.57 -8.71
CA PRO A 109 -2.92 -10.59 -9.84
C PRO A 109 -3.95 -9.46 -9.83
N ALA A 110 -4.07 -8.73 -8.72
CA ALA A 110 -4.97 -7.60 -8.56
C ALA A 110 -4.31 -6.51 -7.71
N GLY A 111 -4.67 -5.26 -8.01
CA GLY A 111 -4.19 -4.08 -7.31
C GLY A 111 -5.33 -3.08 -7.11
N PHE A 112 -5.35 -2.40 -5.97
CA PHE A 112 -6.30 -1.33 -5.68
C PHE A 112 -5.57 0.00 -5.68
N LEU A 113 -6.12 1.01 -6.34
CA LEU A 113 -5.73 2.42 -6.12
C LEU A 113 -6.76 3.08 -5.23
N LEU A 114 -6.27 3.78 -4.21
CA LEU A 114 -7.05 4.29 -3.10
C LEU A 114 -7.10 5.81 -3.19
N TRP A 115 -8.30 6.35 -3.35
CA TRP A 115 -8.56 7.76 -3.59
C TRP A 115 -9.45 8.32 -2.50
N ILE A 116 -9.20 9.57 -2.11
CA ILE A 116 -9.97 10.34 -1.16
C ILE A 116 -10.29 11.71 -1.76
N PRO A 117 -11.49 12.30 -1.56
CA PRO A 117 -11.74 13.67 -2.00
C PRO A 117 -10.72 14.65 -1.39
N SER A 118 -10.15 15.52 -2.22
CA SER A 118 -9.01 16.39 -1.86
C SER A 118 -9.37 17.49 -0.85
N ASP A 119 -10.65 17.78 -0.66
CA ASP A 119 -11.15 18.75 0.32
C ASP A 119 -11.37 18.15 1.71
N LEU A 120 -11.15 16.84 1.88
CA LEU A 120 -11.27 16.17 3.16
C LEU A 120 -9.96 16.22 3.96
N GLU A 121 -10.14 16.46 5.25
CA GLU A 121 -9.06 16.66 6.20
C GLU A 121 -8.67 15.38 6.95
N HIS A 122 -7.67 15.51 7.82
CA HIS A 122 -7.04 14.46 8.63
C HIS A 122 -7.99 13.43 9.26
N GLY A 123 -9.20 13.82 9.67
CA GLY A 123 -10.21 12.87 10.19
C GLY A 123 -10.57 11.78 9.18
N SER A 124 -10.75 12.16 7.92
CA SER A 124 -11.08 11.22 6.84
C SER A 124 -9.93 10.29 6.48
N TRP A 125 -8.68 10.66 6.78
CA TRP A 125 -7.52 9.78 6.64
C TRP A 125 -7.52 8.67 7.69
N LEU A 126 -7.98 8.97 8.92
CA LEU A 126 -8.21 7.96 9.96
C LEU A 126 -9.30 6.98 9.51
N ASP A 127 -10.42 7.51 9.00
CA ASP A 127 -11.52 6.70 8.46
C ASP A 127 -11.01 5.76 7.37
N TYR A 128 -10.20 6.27 6.43
CA TYR A 128 -9.61 5.47 5.37
C TYR A 128 -8.66 4.38 5.88
N GLY A 129 -7.89 4.68 6.94
CA GLY A 129 -7.04 3.70 7.60
C GLY A 129 -7.84 2.49 8.12
N THR A 130 -9.02 2.73 8.69
CA THR A 130 -9.90 1.65 9.14
C THR A 130 -10.44 0.81 7.98
N PHE A 131 -10.75 1.45 6.84
CA PHE A 131 -11.19 0.78 5.63
C PHE A 131 -10.09 -0.11 5.02
N ILE A 132 -8.86 0.41 4.90
CA ILE A 132 -7.68 -0.34 4.43
C ILE A 132 -7.43 -1.55 5.33
N GLN A 133 -7.46 -1.37 6.66
CA GLN A 133 -7.27 -2.48 7.59
C GLN A 133 -8.40 -3.52 7.49
N SER A 134 -9.64 -3.08 7.29
CA SER A 134 -10.78 -3.98 7.09
C SER A 134 -10.62 -4.83 5.83
N ILE A 135 -10.09 -4.26 4.75
CA ILE A 135 -9.70 -5.01 3.55
C ILE A 135 -8.65 -6.08 3.89
N SER A 136 -7.56 -5.68 4.55
CA SER A 136 -6.46 -6.59 4.88
C SER A 136 -6.89 -7.77 5.76
N LEU A 137 -7.71 -7.54 6.78
CA LEU A 137 -8.23 -8.62 7.63
C LEU A 137 -9.22 -9.51 6.87
N THR A 138 -10.11 -8.92 6.08
CA THR A 138 -11.10 -9.68 5.29
C THR A 138 -10.42 -10.56 4.25
N ALA A 139 -9.35 -10.07 3.60
CA ALA A 139 -8.59 -10.83 2.60
C ALA A 139 -8.11 -12.19 3.13
N GLN A 140 -7.66 -12.25 4.40
CA GLN A 140 -7.18 -13.48 5.01
C GLN A 140 -8.27 -14.56 5.09
N ASN A 141 -9.53 -14.19 5.31
CA ASN A 141 -10.66 -15.13 5.32
C ASN A 141 -10.91 -15.80 3.96
N TYR A 142 -10.40 -15.20 2.88
CA TYR A 142 -10.44 -15.75 1.53
C TYR A 142 -9.13 -16.44 1.11
N GLY A 143 -8.17 -16.60 2.04
CA GLY A 143 -6.84 -17.13 1.75
C GLY A 143 -5.96 -16.18 0.92
N LEU A 144 -6.32 -14.89 0.88
CA LEU A 144 -5.57 -13.85 0.18
C LEU A 144 -4.64 -13.12 1.15
N ALA A 145 -3.58 -12.56 0.60
CA ALA A 145 -2.67 -11.63 1.26
C ALA A 145 -2.78 -10.24 0.61
N THR A 146 -2.47 -9.22 1.40
CA THR A 146 -2.47 -7.82 0.96
C THR A 146 -1.19 -7.11 1.35
N ILE A 147 -0.77 -6.14 0.55
CA ILE A 147 0.31 -5.20 0.88
C ILE A 147 -0.21 -3.79 0.65
N ALA A 148 -0.37 -2.99 1.70
CA ALA A 148 -0.67 -1.56 1.56
C ALA A 148 0.61 -0.81 1.17
N GLN A 149 0.52 0.07 0.17
CA GLN A 149 1.68 0.66 -0.49
C GLN A 149 1.47 2.15 -0.74
N GLY A 150 2.26 2.99 -0.05
CA GLY A 150 2.42 4.38 -0.43
C GLY A 150 3.09 4.53 -1.79
N ALA A 151 4.04 3.66 -2.13
CA ALA A 151 4.84 3.74 -3.36
C ALA A 151 3.99 3.84 -4.66
N LEU A 152 2.80 3.22 -4.68
CA LEU A 152 1.87 3.32 -5.82
C LEU A 152 1.28 4.72 -6.03
N GLY A 153 1.48 5.65 -5.09
CA GLY A 153 1.11 7.05 -5.19
C GLY A 153 2.29 8.00 -5.46
N GLU A 154 3.51 7.50 -5.73
CA GLU A 154 4.68 8.36 -5.99
C GLU A 154 4.60 9.13 -7.32
N TYR A 155 3.80 8.65 -8.27
CA TYR A 155 3.56 9.30 -9.56
C TYR A 155 2.05 9.53 -9.76
N PRO A 156 1.43 10.46 -9.01
CA PRO A 156 -0.01 10.66 -9.05
C PRO A 156 -0.48 11.09 -10.45
N HIS A 157 0.30 11.92 -11.15
CA HIS A 157 -0.02 12.37 -12.50
C HIS A 157 -0.32 11.21 -13.48
N VAL A 158 0.42 10.09 -13.38
CA VAL A 158 0.17 8.87 -14.17
C VAL A 158 -1.22 8.32 -13.88
N ALA A 159 -1.60 8.22 -12.61
CA ALA A 159 -2.90 7.70 -12.22
C ALA A 159 -4.04 8.66 -12.61
N HIS A 160 -3.85 9.97 -12.43
CA HIS A 160 -4.81 10.98 -12.84
C HIS A 160 -5.10 10.94 -14.35
N GLU A 161 -4.05 10.87 -15.17
CA GLU A 161 -4.17 10.80 -16.62
C GLU A 161 -4.83 9.49 -17.06
N MET A 162 -4.31 8.34 -16.59
CA MET A 162 -4.77 7.02 -17.02
C MET A 162 -6.21 6.70 -16.63
N PHE A 163 -6.66 7.19 -15.47
CA PHE A 163 -7.98 6.89 -14.94
C PHE A 163 -8.94 8.09 -14.99
N HIS A 164 -8.54 9.16 -15.69
CA HIS A 164 -9.33 10.39 -15.85
C HIS A 164 -9.85 10.94 -14.52
N MET A 165 -8.97 10.95 -13.50
CA MET A 165 -9.28 11.49 -12.19
C MET A 165 -8.95 12.98 -12.16
N GLY A 166 -9.92 13.79 -11.75
CA GLY A 166 -9.71 15.22 -11.55
C GLY A 166 -8.92 15.50 -10.27
N ASN A 167 -8.58 16.78 -10.07
CA ASN A 167 -7.86 17.26 -8.88
C ASN A 167 -8.75 17.29 -7.61
N ASP A 168 -10.04 16.94 -7.75
CA ASP A 168 -11.00 16.78 -6.67
C ASP A 168 -10.76 15.50 -5.84
N TYR A 169 -9.83 14.64 -6.28
CA TYR A 169 -9.37 13.49 -5.50
C TYR A 169 -7.85 13.48 -5.36
N THR A 170 -7.41 13.08 -4.18
CA THR A 170 -6.02 12.79 -3.86
C THR A 170 -5.80 11.28 -3.92
N LEU A 171 -4.75 10.83 -4.59
CA LEU A 171 -4.27 9.46 -4.57
C LEU A 171 -3.51 9.19 -3.27
N ILE A 172 -4.11 8.40 -2.39
CA ILE A 172 -3.45 7.93 -1.16
C ILE A 172 -2.30 6.97 -1.52
N GLY A 173 -2.48 6.15 -2.55
CA GLY A 173 -1.54 5.12 -2.96
C GLY A 173 -2.32 3.89 -3.40
N GLY A 174 -1.87 2.71 -2.99
CA GLY A 174 -2.55 1.50 -3.40
C GLY A 174 -2.34 0.30 -2.50
N MET A 175 -2.86 -0.84 -2.96
CA MET A 175 -2.75 -2.11 -2.29
C MET A 175 -2.61 -3.24 -3.30
N SER A 176 -1.57 -4.07 -3.14
CA SER A 176 -1.47 -5.35 -3.83
C SER A 176 -2.36 -6.38 -3.15
N ILE A 177 -3.10 -7.18 -3.92
CA ILE A 177 -3.93 -8.27 -3.38
C ILE A 177 -3.81 -9.54 -4.23
N GLY A 178 -3.53 -10.66 -3.57
CA GLY A 178 -3.25 -11.92 -4.27
C GLY A 178 -3.16 -13.13 -3.38
N TRP A 179 -2.81 -14.26 -3.99
CA TRP A 179 -2.48 -15.48 -3.27
C TRP A 179 -1.02 -15.39 -2.80
N PRO A 180 -0.73 -15.54 -1.50
CA PRO A 180 0.64 -15.50 -1.00
C PRO A 180 1.45 -16.65 -1.58
N ASP A 181 2.71 -16.39 -1.88
CA ASP A 181 3.71 -17.41 -2.21
C ASP A 181 4.39 -17.88 -0.91
N PRO A 182 4.10 -19.09 -0.41
CA PRO A 182 4.67 -19.56 0.84
C PRO A 182 6.18 -19.84 0.75
N ASP A 183 6.71 -20.02 -0.46
CA ASP A 183 8.10 -20.36 -0.70
C ASP A 183 8.98 -19.12 -0.92
N ALA A 184 8.38 -17.94 -1.09
CA ALA A 184 9.10 -16.69 -1.24
C ALA A 184 9.76 -16.27 0.10
N PRO A 185 11.11 -16.21 0.19
CA PRO A 185 11.81 -15.95 1.46
C PRO A 185 11.39 -14.64 2.15
N VAL A 186 11.08 -13.60 1.36
CA VAL A 186 10.60 -12.32 1.87
C VAL A 186 9.31 -12.44 2.71
N ASN A 187 8.47 -13.44 2.44
CA ASN A 187 7.21 -13.68 3.17
C ASN A 187 7.43 -14.38 4.53
N SER A 188 8.64 -14.89 4.81
CA SER A 188 9.00 -15.44 6.11
C SER A 188 9.37 -14.35 7.13
N PHE A 189 9.67 -13.13 6.67
CA PHE A 189 10.01 -12.02 7.55
C PHE A 189 8.75 -11.47 8.22
N GLN A 190 8.80 -11.40 9.55
CA GLN A 190 7.84 -10.64 10.34
C GLN A 190 8.56 -9.48 11.01
N SER A 191 7.95 -8.30 10.92
CA SER A 191 8.46 -7.12 11.62
C SER A 191 8.05 -7.18 13.08
N ASP A 192 8.98 -6.79 13.96
CA ASP A 192 8.69 -6.66 15.38
C ASP A 192 7.54 -5.67 15.65
N ARG A 193 6.87 -5.85 16.78
CA ARG A 193 5.91 -4.89 17.33
C ARG A 193 6.40 -4.50 18.72
N ILE A 194 6.15 -3.24 19.07
CA ILE A 194 6.39 -2.77 20.43
C ILE A 194 5.42 -3.45 21.39
N GLU A 195 5.85 -3.64 22.63
CA GLU A 195 5.00 -4.21 23.67
C GLU A 195 3.87 -3.24 24.02
N VAL A 196 2.74 -3.79 24.49
CA VAL A 196 1.54 -2.98 24.81
C VAL A 196 1.83 -1.88 25.83
N ASP A 197 2.67 -2.17 26.82
CA ASP A 197 3.03 -1.24 27.89
C ASP A 197 3.94 -0.09 27.41
N GLU A 198 4.51 -0.16 26.20
CA GLU A 198 5.30 0.94 25.64
C GLU A 198 4.46 2.12 25.13
N PHE A 199 3.18 1.88 24.80
CA PHE A 199 2.30 2.90 24.21
C PHE A 199 0.97 3.07 24.92
N VAL A 200 0.68 2.25 25.94
CA VAL A 200 -0.55 2.32 26.73
C VAL A 200 -0.26 2.88 28.11
N THR A 201 -1.01 3.91 28.49
CA THR A 201 -1.14 4.35 29.89
C THR A 201 -2.52 3.93 30.39
N TRP A 202 -2.55 3.05 31.38
CA TRP A 202 -3.78 2.64 32.05
C TRP A 202 -4.14 3.69 33.10
N LEU A 203 -5.37 4.22 33.03
CA LEU A 203 -5.92 5.20 33.97
C LEU A 203 -7.21 4.63 34.56
N ASP A 204 -7.38 4.81 35.87
CA ASP A 204 -8.60 4.45 36.61
C ASP A 204 -9.68 5.55 36.53
#